data_AF-A0A7S2U2G3-F1
#
_entry.id   AF-A0A7S2U2G3-F1
#
_cell.length_a   1.000
_cell.length_b   1.000
_cell.length_c   1.000
_cell.angle_alpha   90.00
_cell.angle_beta   90.00
_cell.angle_gamma   90.00
#
_symmetry.space_group_name_H-M   'P 1'
#
loop_
_entity.id
_entity.type
_entity.pdbx_description
1 polymer ?
#
loop_
_entity_poly.entity_id
_entity_poly.type
_entity_poly.pdbx_seq_one_letter_code
_entity_poly.pdbx_strand_id
1 'polypeptide(L)'
;RTWFLSLLVDDLISWNDWFLRHRTHQNLITLGSYNLARELNHGQGDEVNNMQGARYESGLDNSPMYDGEFFNNETHLMEMYDVGMSALVANEAMVLSRLLTKLGRGDDAERMRARAANLTEVIATQLWDEERGVFADRHFNGSFDERVSPTSFYPMMIGAASDAQVQSLLNHWLFNATRFCIARSGDYQGNTDTCY
;
A
#
# COMPACT_ATOMS: atom_id res chain seq x y z
N ARG A 1 -27.01 9.90 -12.86
CA ARG A 1 -27.73 9.32 -11.69
C ARG A 1 -26.69 9.10 -10.59
N THR A 2 -26.83 9.74 -9.43
CA THR A 2 -25.83 9.74 -8.35
C THR A 2 -26.29 9.03 -7.08
N TRP A 3 -27.54 8.54 -7.03
CA TRP A 3 -28.17 7.97 -5.83
C TRP A 3 -27.34 6.87 -5.17
N PHE A 4 -26.74 5.97 -5.96
CA PHE A 4 -25.91 4.89 -5.43
C PHE A 4 -24.65 5.41 -4.73
N LEU A 5 -24.00 6.42 -5.30
CA LEU A 5 -22.86 7.08 -4.68
C LEU A 5 -23.27 7.79 -3.40
N SER A 6 -24.43 8.46 -3.39
CA SER A 6 -24.94 9.12 -2.19
C SER A 6 -25.23 8.16 -1.03
N LEU A 7 -25.51 6.88 -1.30
CA LEU A 7 -25.73 5.87 -0.26
C LEU A 7 -24.44 5.37 0.38
N LEU A 8 -23.31 5.40 -0.34
CA LEU A 8 -22.07 4.74 0.09
C LEU A 8 -20.93 5.71 0.40
N VAL A 9 -21.00 6.97 -0.06
CA VAL A 9 -19.84 7.87 -0.02
C VAL A 9 -19.37 8.17 1.40
N ASP A 10 -20.28 8.22 2.37
CA ASP A 10 -19.91 8.43 3.78
C ASP A 10 -19.14 7.24 4.36
N ASP A 11 -19.53 6.01 4.00
CA ASP A 11 -18.82 4.79 4.40
C ASP A 11 -17.43 4.74 3.77
N LEU A 12 -17.31 5.12 2.48
CA LEU A 12 -16.01 5.18 1.80
C LEU A 12 -15.09 6.25 2.40
N ILE A 13 -15.63 7.41 2.78
CA ILE A 13 -14.86 8.44 3.51
C ILE A 13 -14.42 7.88 4.88
N SER A 14 -15.34 7.25 5.61
CA SER A 14 -15.07 6.69 6.94
C SER A 14 -13.97 5.63 6.89
N TRP A 15 -13.97 4.79 5.85
CA TRP A 15 -12.94 3.80 5.58
C TRP A 15 -11.57 4.44 5.31
N ASN A 16 -11.51 5.44 4.43
CA ASN A 16 -10.27 6.16 4.15
C ASN A 16 -9.75 6.92 5.39
N ASP A 17 -10.64 7.48 6.21
CA ASP A 17 -10.30 8.10 7.49
C ASP A 17 -9.79 7.07 8.51
N TRP A 18 -10.32 5.85 8.48
CA TRP A 18 -9.89 4.79 9.39
C TRP A 18 -8.44 4.38 9.16
N PHE A 19 -8.00 4.27 7.90
CA PHE A 19 -6.59 4.01 7.55
C PHE A 19 -5.67 5.08 8.13
N LEU A 20 -6.06 6.36 8.01
CA LEU A 20 -5.26 7.45 8.56
C LEU A 20 -5.18 7.45 10.09
N ARG A 21 -6.24 7.00 10.77
CA ARG A 21 -6.26 6.94 12.23
C ARG A 21 -5.48 5.76 12.80
N HIS A 22 -5.46 4.63 12.11
CA HIS A 22 -5.02 3.36 12.71
C HIS A 22 -3.90 2.64 11.98
N ARG A 23 -3.59 3.06 10.75
CA ARG A 23 -2.61 2.42 9.88
C ARG A 23 -1.61 3.43 9.35
N THR A 24 -1.39 4.52 10.07
CA THR A 24 -0.48 5.58 9.63
C THR A 24 0.60 5.84 10.66
N HIS A 25 1.84 5.87 10.19
CA HIS A 25 3.00 6.35 10.92
C HIS A 25 3.77 7.29 9.99
N GLN A 26 4.13 8.49 10.46
CA GLN A 26 4.80 9.53 9.64
C GLN A 26 4.12 9.79 8.27
N ASN A 27 2.79 9.81 8.23
CA ASN A 27 1.99 10.01 7.01
C ASN A 27 2.15 8.93 5.92
N LEU A 28 2.68 7.75 6.25
CA LEU A 28 2.71 6.58 5.39
C LEU A 28 1.92 5.44 6.01
N ILE A 29 1.43 4.54 5.15
CA ILE A 29 0.61 3.42 5.58
C ILE A 29 1.48 2.28 6.09
N THR A 30 1.09 1.74 7.24
CA THR A 30 1.67 0.59 7.92
C THR A 30 0.53 -0.36 8.24
N LEU A 31 0.65 -1.61 7.79
CA LEU A 31 -0.35 -2.64 8.02
C LEU A 31 -0.28 -3.18 9.44
N GLY A 32 -1.39 -3.74 9.93
CA GLY A 32 -1.50 -4.15 11.31
C GLY A 32 -2.52 -5.25 11.56
N SER A 33 -2.56 -5.70 12.81
CA SER A 33 -3.55 -6.67 13.29
C SER A 33 -3.92 -6.32 14.72
N TYR A 34 -5.21 -6.15 14.99
CA TYR A 34 -5.68 -5.80 16.34
C TYR A 34 -5.70 -7.00 17.26
N ASN A 35 -5.67 -6.72 18.56
CA ASN A 35 -6.04 -7.70 19.58
C ASN A 35 -7.57 -7.81 19.74
N LEU A 36 -8.22 -8.38 18.72
CA LEU A 36 -9.68 -8.61 18.70
C LEU A 36 -10.18 -9.48 19.86
N ALA A 37 -9.35 -10.37 20.40
CA ALA A 37 -9.73 -11.23 21.52
C ALA A 37 -9.98 -10.46 22.82
N ARG A 38 -9.31 -9.31 23.02
CA ARG A 38 -9.56 -8.44 24.16
C ARG A 38 -10.84 -7.59 24.01
N GLU A 39 -11.28 -7.35 22.76
CA GLU A 39 -12.40 -6.45 22.47
C GLU A 39 -13.72 -7.18 22.19
N LEU A 40 -13.70 -8.37 21.58
CA LEU A 40 -14.92 -9.09 21.18
C LEU A 40 -15.16 -10.40 21.93
N ASN A 41 -14.28 -10.78 22.87
CA ASN A 41 -14.43 -12.01 23.67
C ASN A 41 -14.56 -13.30 22.81
N HIS A 42 -14.12 -13.25 21.56
CA HIS A 42 -13.96 -14.40 20.68
C HIS A 42 -12.56 -14.98 20.90
N GLY A 43 -12.45 -16.32 20.92
CA GLY A 43 -11.18 -17.01 21.18
C GLY A 43 -10.04 -16.48 20.30
N GLN A 44 -8.84 -16.36 20.89
CA GLN A 44 -7.63 -16.01 20.14
C GLN A 44 -7.40 -17.09 19.09
N GLY A 45 -7.64 -16.77 17.82
CA GLY A 45 -6.94 -17.46 16.75
C GLY A 45 -5.46 -17.08 16.83
N ASP A 46 -4.56 -17.97 16.41
CA ASP A 46 -3.10 -17.79 16.46
C ASP A 46 -2.57 -16.63 15.56
N GLU A 47 -3.46 -15.79 15.04
CA GLU A 47 -3.24 -14.80 13.97
C GLU A 47 -3.69 -13.39 14.39
N VAL A 48 -3.98 -13.20 15.69
CA VAL A 48 -4.47 -11.95 16.27
C VAL A 48 -3.29 -11.21 16.91
N ASN A 49 -3.16 -9.91 16.62
CA ASN A 49 -2.09 -9.06 17.16
C ASN A 49 -0.68 -9.65 16.95
N ASN A 50 -0.38 -10.05 15.72
CA ASN A 50 0.92 -10.55 15.33
C ASN A 50 1.22 -10.27 13.86
N MET A 51 2.45 -10.62 13.46
CA MET A 51 2.95 -10.42 12.10
C MET A 51 2.07 -11.09 11.04
N GLN A 52 1.62 -12.33 11.27
CA GLN A 52 0.80 -13.05 10.28
C GLN A 52 -0.58 -12.41 10.09
N GLY A 53 -1.23 -11.99 11.19
CA GLY A 53 -2.48 -11.25 11.11
C GLY A 53 -2.35 -9.96 10.31
N ALA A 54 -1.22 -9.26 10.47
CA ALA A 54 -0.97 -8.04 9.73
C ALA A 54 -0.73 -8.32 8.23
N ARG A 55 -0.10 -9.46 7.89
CA ARG A 55 0.04 -9.90 6.49
C ARG A 55 -1.32 -10.13 5.84
N TYR A 56 -2.30 -10.66 6.56
CA TYR A 56 -3.66 -10.84 6.03
C TYR A 56 -4.36 -9.54 5.63
N GLU A 57 -4.04 -8.43 6.31
CA GLU A 57 -4.59 -7.13 5.94
C GLU A 57 -4.08 -6.63 4.58
N SER A 58 -2.93 -7.13 4.12
CA SER A 58 -2.38 -6.79 2.80
C SER A 58 -3.12 -7.45 1.64
N GLY A 59 -3.76 -8.61 1.87
CA GLY A 59 -4.24 -9.51 0.82
C GLY A 59 -3.11 -10.23 0.04
N LEU A 60 -1.86 -10.11 0.50
CA LEU A 60 -0.64 -10.72 -0.03
C LEU A 60 -0.01 -11.58 1.07
N ASP A 61 -0.82 -12.47 1.63
CA ASP A 61 -0.63 -13.17 2.91
C ASP A 61 0.67 -13.99 3.05
N ASN A 62 1.21 -14.42 1.91
CA ASN A 62 2.43 -15.22 1.78
C ASN A 62 3.51 -14.51 0.94
N SER A 63 3.35 -13.21 0.70
CA SER A 63 4.33 -12.45 -0.07
C SER A 63 5.65 -12.36 0.69
N PRO A 64 6.78 -12.65 0.02
CA PRO A 64 8.08 -12.60 0.66
C PRO A 64 8.43 -11.18 1.12
N MET A 65 7.80 -10.13 0.58
CA MET A 65 8.02 -8.74 1.01
C MET A 65 7.79 -8.52 2.51
N TYR A 66 7.03 -9.41 3.15
CA TYR A 66 6.79 -9.36 4.59
C TYR A 66 7.62 -10.37 5.39
N ASP A 67 8.58 -11.07 4.79
CA ASP A 67 9.45 -12.02 5.47
C ASP A 67 10.32 -11.31 6.52
N GLY A 68 10.33 -11.85 7.74
CA GLY A 68 11.02 -11.27 8.88
C GLY A 68 10.06 -11.01 10.04
N GLU A 69 10.60 -10.46 11.12
CA GLU A 69 9.88 -10.17 12.36
C GLU A 69 10.05 -8.69 12.72
N PHE A 70 9.07 -7.88 12.33
CA PHE A 70 9.05 -6.43 12.56
C PHE A 70 7.65 -5.95 12.96
N PHE A 71 6.88 -6.81 13.63
CA PHE A 71 5.58 -6.44 14.19
C PHE A 71 5.73 -5.95 15.63
N ASN A 72 5.06 -4.85 15.96
CA ASN A 72 5.05 -4.28 17.29
C ASN A 72 3.70 -4.57 17.98
N ASN A 73 3.74 -5.42 19.01
CA ASN A 73 2.55 -5.86 19.75
C ASN A 73 1.87 -4.75 20.59
N GLU A 74 2.57 -3.63 20.85
CA GLU A 74 2.00 -2.48 21.58
C GLU A 74 1.26 -1.54 20.64
N THR A 75 1.81 -1.28 19.45
CA THR A 75 1.19 -0.40 18.45
C THR A 75 0.23 -1.15 17.52
N HIS A 76 0.30 -2.48 17.48
CA HIS A 76 -0.48 -3.37 16.62
C HIS A 76 -0.14 -3.23 15.13
N LEU A 77 1.08 -2.79 14.81
CA LEU A 77 1.53 -2.41 13.47
C LEU A 77 2.81 -3.14 13.07
N MET A 78 2.96 -3.38 11.77
CA MET A 78 4.26 -3.67 11.16
C MET A 78 5.10 -2.39 11.14
N GLU A 79 6.33 -2.44 11.63
CA GLU A 79 7.28 -1.33 11.62
C GLU A 79 7.92 -1.12 10.23
N MET A 80 7.06 -1.10 9.21
CA MET A 80 7.34 -0.96 7.80
C MET A 80 6.31 0.00 7.17
N TYR A 81 6.79 0.91 6.35
CA TYR A 81 5.98 1.72 5.45
C TYR A 81 5.74 0.93 4.17
N ASP A 82 4.50 0.51 3.96
CA ASP A 82 4.10 -0.28 2.80
C ASP A 82 3.82 0.66 1.61
N VAL A 83 4.65 0.56 0.57
CA VAL A 83 4.56 1.42 -0.62
C VAL A 83 3.27 1.19 -1.39
N GLY A 84 2.84 -0.07 -1.49
CA GLY A 84 1.66 -0.47 -2.23
C GLY A 84 0.39 0.06 -1.59
N MET A 85 0.23 -0.20 -0.29
CA MET A 85 -0.92 0.22 0.48
C MET A 85 -0.97 1.74 0.65
N SER A 86 0.18 2.39 0.82
CA SER A 86 0.26 3.86 0.80
C SER A 86 -0.25 4.42 -0.53
N ALA A 87 0.18 3.85 -1.66
CA ALA A 87 -0.27 4.28 -2.97
C ALA A 87 -1.77 4.02 -3.21
N LEU A 88 -2.31 2.89 -2.72
CA LEU A 88 -3.73 2.58 -2.83
C LEU A 88 -4.61 3.53 -2.01
N VAL A 89 -4.21 3.86 -0.77
CA VAL A 89 -4.95 4.83 0.07
C VAL A 89 -4.90 6.24 -0.55
N ALA A 90 -3.77 6.63 -1.14
CA ALA A 90 -3.65 7.90 -1.87
C ALA A 90 -4.57 7.92 -3.11
N ASN A 91 -4.59 6.82 -3.88
CA ASN A 91 -5.45 6.67 -5.04
C ASN A 91 -6.94 6.69 -4.66
N GLU A 92 -7.32 6.05 -3.56
CA GLU A 92 -8.68 6.08 -3.03
C GLU A 92 -9.10 7.52 -2.71
N ALA A 93 -8.27 8.28 -1.97
CA ALA A 93 -8.54 9.68 -1.69
C ALA A 93 -8.68 10.52 -2.98
N MET A 94 -7.80 10.29 -3.97
CA MET A 94 -7.90 10.96 -5.27
C MET A 94 -9.23 10.65 -5.97
N VAL A 95 -9.66 9.39 -6.00
CA VAL A 95 -10.94 8.98 -6.62
C VAL A 95 -12.13 9.53 -5.84
N LEU A 96 -12.10 9.47 -4.51
CA LEU A 96 -13.15 10.02 -3.64
C LEU A 96 -13.34 11.51 -3.88
N SER A 97 -12.26 12.27 -4.04
CA SER A 97 -12.38 13.70 -4.36
C SER A 97 -13.17 13.97 -5.64
N ARG A 98 -13.00 13.13 -6.67
CA ARG A 98 -13.72 13.23 -7.95
C ARG A 98 -15.19 12.85 -7.79
N LEU A 99 -15.48 11.82 -6.99
CA LEU A 99 -16.86 11.42 -6.67
C LEU A 99 -17.59 12.50 -5.87
N LEU A 100 -16.94 13.06 -4.85
CA LEU A 100 -17.49 14.11 -4.00
C LEU A 100 -17.75 15.40 -4.76
N THR A 101 -16.87 15.75 -5.70
CA THR A 101 -17.10 16.87 -6.63
C THR A 101 -18.39 16.65 -7.44
N LYS A 102 -18.61 15.43 -7.96
CA LYS A 102 -19.85 15.09 -8.70
C LYS A 102 -21.10 15.11 -7.84
N LEU A 103 -20.95 14.94 -6.52
CA LEU A 103 -22.05 15.01 -5.54
C LEU A 103 -22.30 16.42 -5.00
N GLY A 104 -21.50 17.42 -5.39
CA GLY A 104 -21.60 18.79 -4.85
C GLY A 104 -21.05 18.94 -3.43
N ARG A 105 -20.30 17.96 -2.93
CA ARG A 105 -19.66 17.99 -1.60
C ARG A 105 -18.27 18.62 -1.68
N GLY A 106 -18.22 19.94 -1.90
CA GLY A 106 -17.00 20.69 -2.18
C GLY A 106 -15.92 20.56 -1.10
N ASP A 107 -16.29 20.75 0.16
CA ASP A 107 -15.34 20.74 1.29
C ASP A 107 -14.72 19.34 1.50
N ASP A 108 -15.54 18.28 1.43
CA ASP A 108 -15.04 16.91 1.50
C ASP A 108 -14.15 16.58 0.30
N ALA A 109 -14.51 17.05 -0.90
CA ALA A 109 -13.70 16.85 -2.09
C ALA A 109 -12.32 17.50 -1.93
N GLU A 110 -12.26 18.73 -1.42
CA GLU A 110 -10.99 19.42 -1.17
C GLU A 110 -10.15 18.72 -0.10
N ARG A 111 -10.76 18.27 1.00
CA ARG A 111 -10.08 17.45 2.02
C ARG A 111 -9.43 16.21 1.39
N MET A 112 -10.15 15.51 0.51
CA MET A 112 -9.63 14.31 -0.15
C MET A 112 -8.53 14.63 -1.17
N ARG A 113 -8.59 15.76 -1.88
CA ARG A 113 -7.48 16.21 -2.76
C ARG A 113 -6.22 16.50 -1.96
N ALA A 114 -6.33 17.26 -0.87
CA ALA A 114 -5.20 17.59 -0.02
C ALA A 114 -4.55 16.33 0.58
N ARG A 115 -5.38 15.36 1.01
CA ARG A 115 -4.91 14.05 1.50
C ARG A 115 -4.15 13.28 0.43
N ALA A 116 -4.71 13.15 -0.77
CA ALA A 116 -4.07 12.45 -1.87
C ALA A 116 -2.72 13.11 -2.25
N ALA A 117 -2.69 14.45 -2.33
CA ALA A 117 -1.47 15.20 -2.62
C ALA A 117 -0.38 14.96 -1.56
N ASN A 118 -0.73 15.06 -0.27
CA ASN A 118 0.21 14.82 0.83
C ASN A 118 0.78 13.38 0.80
N LEU A 119 -0.07 12.36 0.67
CA LEU A 119 0.40 10.97 0.58
C LEU A 119 1.30 10.77 -0.65
N THR A 120 0.92 11.32 -1.80
CA THR A 120 1.70 11.21 -3.04
C THR A 120 3.10 11.83 -2.88
N GLU A 121 3.18 13.01 -2.26
CA GLU A 121 4.45 13.69 -1.99
C GLU A 121 5.33 12.90 -1.00
N VAL A 122 4.75 12.39 0.09
CA VAL A 122 5.49 11.60 1.07
C VAL A 122 5.98 10.28 0.45
N ILE A 123 5.16 9.59 -0.35
CA ILE A 123 5.59 8.39 -1.09
C ILE A 123 6.75 8.73 -2.04
N ALA A 124 6.61 9.80 -2.82
CA ALA A 124 7.62 10.24 -3.78
C ALA A 124 8.98 10.52 -3.13
N THR A 125 8.97 11.08 -1.92
CA THR A 125 10.18 11.54 -1.22
C THR A 125 10.77 10.53 -0.25
N GLN A 126 9.95 9.66 0.35
CA GLN A 126 10.39 8.75 1.42
C GLN A 126 10.54 7.31 0.97
N LEU A 127 9.84 6.90 -0.09
CA LEU A 127 9.77 5.50 -0.53
C LEU A 127 10.45 5.24 -1.88
N TRP A 128 11.09 6.26 -2.46
CA TRP A 128 11.95 6.09 -3.64
C TRP A 128 13.37 5.72 -3.22
N ASP A 129 13.80 4.52 -3.60
CA ASP A 129 15.17 4.07 -3.45
C ASP A 129 15.99 4.52 -4.67
N GLU A 130 16.75 5.61 -4.49
CA GLU A 130 17.59 6.19 -5.55
C GLU A 130 18.69 5.24 -6.03
N GLU A 131 19.24 4.40 -5.15
CA GLU A 131 20.33 3.50 -5.50
C GLU A 131 19.84 2.38 -6.43
N ARG A 132 18.68 1.82 -6.12
CA ARG A 132 18.05 0.75 -6.91
C ARG A 132 17.15 1.27 -8.03
N GLY A 133 16.80 2.56 -8.01
CA GLY A 133 15.94 3.21 -8.99
C GLY A 133 14.52 2.63 -9.01
N VAL A 134 13.93 2.42 -7.83
CA VAL A 134 12.62 1.79 -7.63
C VAL A 134 11.93 2.32 -6.38
N PHE A 135 10.59 2.23 -6.32
CA PHE A 135 9.90 2.40 -5.05
C PHE A 135 9.92 1.10 -4.25
N ALA A 136 10.22 1.17 -2.96
CA ALA A 136 10.28 -0.01 -2.11
C ALA A 136 9.66 0.28 -0.74
N ASP A 137 9.23 -0.78 -0.07
CA ASP A 137 8.87 -0.69 1.34
C ASP A 137 10.08 -0.22 2.15
N ARG A 138 9.81 0.45 3.26
CA ARG A 138 10.87 1.02 4.10
C ARG A 138 10.59 0.77 5.56
N HIS A 139 11.55 0.16 6.24
CA HIS A 139 11.48 -0.12 7.67
C HIS A 139 11.59 1.17 8.49
N PHE A 140 11.05 1.19 9.70
CA PHE A 140 11.11 2.38 10.58
C PHE A 140 12.54 2.78 10.96
N ASN A 141 13.50 1.85 10.88
CA ASN A 141 14.92 2.14 11.05
C ASN A 141 15.53 2.92 9.86
N GLY A 142 14.75 3.18 8.81
CA GLY A 142 15.13 3.95 7.62
C GLY A 142 15.70 3.12 6.46
N SER A 143 15.95 1.83 6.64
CA SER A 143 16.40 0.93 5.58
C SER A 143 15.26 0.56 4.63
N PHE A 144 15.55 0.48 3.34
CA PHE A 144 14.60 -0.06 2.37
C PHE A 144 14.57 -1.58 2.46
N ASP A 145 13.40 -2.18 2.22
CA ASP A 145 13.29 -3.62 2.10
C ASP A 145 14.04 -4.10 0.85
N GLU A 146 14.73 -5.22 0.98
CA GLU A 146 15.53 -5.80 -0.10
C GLU A 146 14.63 -6.34 -1.23
N ARG A 147 13.41 -6.77 -0.89
CA ARG A 147 12.48 -7.40 -1.81
C ARG A 147 11.66 -6.33 -2.51
N VAL A 148 11.73 -6.35 -3.83
CA VAL A 148 10.90 -5.51 -4.70
C VAL A 148 9.73 -6.36 -5.19
N SER A 149 8.52 -5.84 -5.07
CA SER A 149 7.29 -6.55 -5.40
C SER A 149 6.55 -5.84 -6.55
N PRO A 150 5.51 -6.44 -7.14
CA PRO A 150 4.69 -5.74 -8.14
C PRO A 150 4.04 -4.45 -7.61
N THR A 151 3.87 -4.30 -6.29
CA THR A 151 3.28 -3.08 -5.71
C THR A 151 4.22 -1.88 -5.78
N SER A 152 5.52 -2.10 -6.00
CA SER A 152 6.52 -1.05 -6.27
C SER A 152 6.20 -0.18 -7.50
N PHE A 153 5.32 -0.63 -8.38
CA PHE A 153 4.85 0.15 -9.53
C PHE A 153 3.59 0.98 -9.24
N TYR A 154 2.90 0.72 -8.12
CA TYR A 154 1.64 1.42 -7.78
C TYR A 154 1.78 2.94 -7.61
N PRO A 155 2.90 3.48 -7.11
CA PRO A 155 3.13 4.92 -7.06
C PRO A 155 2.98 5.63 -8.42
N MET A 156 3.14 4.92 -9.55
CA MET A 156 2.89 5.47 -10.88
C MET A 156 1.41 5.84 -11.10
N MET A 157 0.46 5.12 -10.49
CA MET A 157 -0.98 5.37 -10.66
C MET A 157 -1.43 6.70 -10.07
N ILE A 158 -0.71 7.18 -9.05
CA ILE A 158 -1.00 8.43 -8.33
C ILE A 158 -0.09 9.58 -8.78
N GLY A 159 0.81 9.34 -9.73
CA GLY A 159 1.75 10.34 -10.22
C GLY A 159 2.87 10.69 -9.24
N ALA A 160 3.24 9.77 -8.35
CA ALA A 160 4.38 9.97 -7.43
C ALA A 160 5.74 9.86 -8.16
N ALA A 161 5.78 9.14 -9.29
CA ALA A 161 6.97 8.98 -10.10
C ALA A 161 7.11 10.10 -11.14
N SER A 162 8.29 10.74 -11.19
CA SER A 162 8.67 11.59 -12.32
C SER A 162 8.92 10.78 -13.60
N ASP A 163 8.93 11.42 -14.77
CA ASP A 163 9.20 10.74 -16.04
C ASP A 163 10.52 9.95 -16.04
N ALA A 164 11.57 10.49 -15.40
CA ALA A 164 12.85 9.81 -15.25
C ALA A 164 12.74 8.55 -14.37
N GLN A 165 12.01 8.65 -13.25
CA GLN A 165 11.76 7.51 -12.35
C GLN A 165 10.89 6.45 -13.04
N VAL A 166 9.89 6.84 -13.84
CA VAL A 166 9.11 5.92 -14.68
C VAL A 166 10.02 5.18 -15.66
N GLN A 167 10.94 5.87 -16.34
CA GLN A 167 11.90 5.20 -17.22
C GLN A 167 12.81 4.22 -16.46
N SER A 168 13.22 4.55 -15.24
CA SER A 168 13.98 3.61 -14.38
C SER A 168 13.16 2.38 -14.01
N LEU A 169 11.92 2.56 -13.53
CA LEU A 169 11.01 1.48 -13.20
C LEU A 169 10.77 0.54 -14.40
N LEU A 170 10.54 1.11 -15.58
CA LEU A 170 10.29 0.31 -16.78
C LEU A 170 11.54 -0.44 -17.25
N ASN A 171 12.66 0.25 -17.42
CA ASN A 171 13.83 -0.33 -18.07
C ASN A 171 14.67 -1.20 -17.13
N HIS A 172 14.82 -0.83 -15.86
CA HIS A 172 15.67 -1.56 -14.91
C HIS A 172 14.92 -2.68 -14.18
N TRP A 173 13.59 -2.58 -14.08
CA TRP A 173 12.76 -3.51 -13.32
C TRP A 173 11.75 -4.26 -14.19
N LEU A 174 10.76 -3.59 -14.77
CA LEU A 174 9.64 -4.27 -15.44
C LEU A 174 10.08 -5.05 -16.70
N PHE A 175 10.92 -4.44 -17.53
CA PHE A 175 11.41 -5.05 -18.78
C PHE A 175 12.71 -5.83 -18.60
N ASN A 176 13.26 -5.85 -17.39
CA ASN A 176 14.48 -6.59 -17.09
C ASN A 176 14.14 -8.06 -16.82
N ALA A 177 14.59 -8.93 -17.73
CA ALA A 177 14.32 -10.37 -17.69
C ALA A 177 14.84 -11.08 -16.41
N THR A 178 15.82 -10.49 -15.71
CA THR A 178 16.39 -11.08 -14.48
C THR A 178 15.71 -10.60 -13.19
N ARG A 179 14.63 -9.81 -13.28
CA ARG A 179 13.93 -9.23 -12.12
C ARG A 179 12.55 -9.85 -11.96
N PHE A 180 11.56 -9.33 -12.69
CA PHE A 180 10.20 -9.86 -12.67
C PHE A 180 10.05 -10.97 -13.70
N CYS A 181 9.92 -12.21 -13.23
CA CYS A 181 9.95 -13.41 -14.07
C CYS A 181 8.57 -13.68 -14.65
N ILE A 182 8.23 -12.97 -15.73
CA ILE A 182 6.98 -13.15 -16.45
C ILE A 182 7.21 -14.19 -17.56
N ALA A 183 6.70 -15.40 -17.38
CA ALA A 183 6.75 -16.42 -18.43
C ALA A 183 5.97 -15.94 -19.67
N ARG A 184 6.65 -15.87 -20.83
CA ARG A 184 6.03 -15.37 -22.09
C ARG A 184 4.82 -16.19 -22.55
N SER A 185 4.73 -17.45 -22.13
CA SER A 185 3.63 -18.38 -22.44
C SER A 185 2.61 -18.53 -21.31
N GLY A 186 2.74 -17.78 -20.22
CA GLY A 186 2.02 -18.03 -18.97
C GLY A 186 2.72 -19.08 -18.10
N ASP A 187 2.47 -19.02 -16.79
CA ASP A 187 3.06 -19.82 -15.72
C ASP A 187 2.27 -21.10 -15.38
N TYR A 188 1.18 -21.36 -16.10
CA TYR A 188 0.23 -22.45 -15.84
C TYR A 188 0.80 -23.89 -15.98
N GLN A 189 2.03 -24.07 -16.50
CA GLN A 189 2.66 -25.38 -16.66
C GLN A 189 3.76 -25.69 -15.63
N GLY A 190 3.80 -24.93 -14.54
CA GLY A 190 4.79 -25.09 -13.48
C GLY A 190 5.90 -24.06 -13.63
N ASN A 191 6.03 -23.22 -12.61
CA ASN A 191 7.16 -22.33 -12.45
C ASN A 191 8.28 -23.12 -11.75
N THR A 192 9.48 -23.13 -12.33
CA THR A 192 10.66 -23.77 -11.70
C THR A 192 11.49 -22.77 -10.91
N ASP A 193 10.99 -21.54 -10.72
CA ASP A 193 11.64 -20.39 -10.08
C ASP A 193 13.04 -20.05 -10.66
N THR A 194 13.39 -20.65 -11.80
CA THR A 194 14.56 -20.27 -12.58
C THR A 194 14.11 -19.22 -13.59
N CYS A 195 14.40 -17.97 -13.27
CA CYS A 195 14.26 -16.86 -14.21
C CYS A 195 15.20 -17.13 -15.41
N TYR A 196 14.64 -17.09 -16.62
CA TYR A 196 15.34 -17.38 -17.89
C TYR A 196 16.60 -16.53 -18.09
#